data_AF-A0A9P0MYM8-F1
#
_entry.id   AF-A0A9P0MYM8-F1
#
_cell.length_a   1.000
_cell.length_b   1.000
_cell.length_c   1.000
_cell.angle_alpha   90.00
_cell.angle_beta   90.00
_cell.angle_gamma   90.00
#
_symmetry.space_group_name_H-M   'P 1'
#
loop_
_entity.id
_entity.type
_entity.pdbx_description
1 polymer ?
#
loop_
_entity_poly.entity_id
_entity_poly.type
_entity_poly.pdbx_seq_one_letter_code
_entity_poly.pdbx_strand_id
1 'polypeptide(L)'
;MSLKKFLFENESVDGINSPSQYMYIKIVRFMLVIVGSWPRREIGEPEPRYQTIMLKLFFFSVVNAALYGSISYVYMHSSELSFLEVGHMYIVILMTANVMPRVFTLTLSQKYRDLAKEFLTKIHLFYFKDHSPYAMLTHKKVHLVCHLVSLCLLFQMLTGLSLFNLIPMYTNYSSGRYASGGTQNSTFEQSLYFSYPFNTSTDFNGYVVACIIH
;
A
#
# COMPACT_ATOMS: atom_id res chain seq x y z
N MET A 1 0.03 -28.96 -1.09
CA MET A 1 1.19 -28.38 -0.37
C MET A 1 0.71 -27.93 1.02
N SER A 2 1.28 -28.43 2.12
CA SER A 2 0.84 -28.06 3.48
C SER A 2 1.29 -26.65 3.88
N LEU A 3 0.55 -25.98 4.78
CA LEU A 3 0.87 -24.63 5.26
C LEU A 3 2.29 -24.53 5.85
N LYS A 4 2.70 -25.51 6.68
CA LYS A 4 4.05 -25.59 7.25
C LYS A 4 5.12 -25.60 6.15
N LYS A 5 4.91 -26.44 5.13
CA LYS A 5 5.81 -26.53 3.96
C LYS A 5 5.90 -25.22 3.18
N PHE A 6 4.79 -24.49 3.03
CA PHE A 6 4.79 -23.18 2.37
C PHE A 6 5.50 -22.08 3.17
N LEU A 7 5.31 -22.05 4.49
CA LEU A 7 5.88 -21.03 5.36
C LEU A 7 7.37 -21.24 5.60
N PHE A 8 7.79 -22.48 5.87
CA PHE A 8 9.13 -22.78 6.40
C PHE A 8 10.03 -23.58 5.47
N GLU A 9 9.45 -24.35 4.55
CA GLU A 9 10.18 -25.29 3.69
C GLU A 9 10.06 -24.90 2.21
N ASN A 10 9.94 -23.59 1.93
CA ASN A 10 10.01 -23.07 0.56
C ASN A 10 11.49 -23.14 0.08
N GLU A 11 12.00 -24.36 -0.05
CA GLU A 11 13.35 -24.74 -0.42
C GLU A 11 13.60 -24.61 -1.93
N SER A 12 13.12 -23.53 -2.54
CA SER A 12 13.45 -23.22 -3.93
C SER A 12 14.88 -22.65 -4.02
N VAL A 13 15.87 -23.22 -3.33
CA VAL A 13 17.28 -22.83 -3.50
C VAL A 13 17.91 -23.64 -4.64
N ASP A 14 17.39 -24.84 -4.88
CA ASP A 14 17.85 -25.74 -5.92
C ASP A 14 17.04 -25.52 -7.21
N GLY A 15 17.74 -25.28 -8.33
CA GLY A 15 17.12 -25.04 -9.64
C GLY A 15 16.70 -23.59 -9.93
N ILE A 16 17.01 -22.64 -9.05
CA ILE A 16 16.81 -21.20 -9.32
C ILE A 16 18.02 -20.60 -10.03
N ASN A 17 17.76 -19.99 -11.18
CA ASN A 17 18.75 -19.34 -12.05
C ASN A 17 18.77 -17.81 -11.92
N SER A 18 17.81 -17.22 -11.20
CA SER A 18 17.70 -15.77 -11.03
C SER A 18 16.99 -15.38 -9.72
N PRO A 19 17.40 -14.29 -9.05
CA PRO A 19 16.71 -13.77 -7.86
C PRO A 19 15.22 -13.54 -8.06
N SER A 20 14.80 -13.16 -9.27
CA SER A 20 13.40 -12.87 -9.62
C SER A 20 12.46 -14.09 -9.52
N GLN A 21 13.00 -15.30 -9.43
CA GLN A 21 12.21 -16.52 -9.30
C GLN A 21 11.78 -16.79 -7.85
N TYR A 22 12.43 -16.16 -6.86
CA TYR A 22 12.08 -16.30 -5.46
C TYR A 22 10.68 -15.77 -5.16
N MET A 23 9.95 -16.48 -4.28
CA MET A 23 8.56 -16.14 -3.97
C MET A 23 8.42 -14.74 -3.38
N TYR A 24 9.31 -14.35 -2.46
CA TYR A 24 9.26 -13.01 -1.87
C TYR A 24 9.54 -11.91 -2.91
N ILE A 25 10.47 -12.13 -3.86
CA ILE A 25 10.69 -11.18 -4.96
C ILE A 25 9.46 -11.11 -5.87
N LYS A 26 8.77 -12.22 -6.13
CA LYS A 26 7.50 -12.22 -6.88
C LYS A 26 6.42 -11.42 -6.17
N ILE A 27 6.30 -11.55 -4.85
CA ILE A 27 5.35 -10.77 -4.03
C ILE A 27 5.71 -9.28 -4.11
N VAL A 28 6.97 -8.92 -3.84
CA VAL A 28 7.45 -7.54 -3.91
C VAL A 28 7.26 -6.95 -5.30
N ARG A 29 7.57 -7.72 -6.36
CA ARG A 29 7.34 -7.34 -7.75
C ARG A 29 5.88 -7.06 -8.02
N PHE A 30 4.98 -7.96 -7.64
CA PHE A 30 3.55 -7.76 -7.81
C PHE A 30 3.07 -6.46 -7.14
N MET A 31 3.49 -6.24 -5.89
CA MET A 31 3.13 -5.04 -5.13
C MET A 31 3.68 -3.75 -5.75
N LEU A 32 4.95 -3.73 -6.14
CA LEU A 32 5.58 -2.57 -6.76
C LEU A 32 5.10 -2.31 -8.19
N VAL A 33 4.60 -3.34 -8.89
CA VAL A 33 3.97 -3.18 -10.21
C VAL A 33 2.65 -2.43 -10.09
N ILE A 34 1.82 -2.75 -9.10
CA ILE A 34 0.52 -2.09 -8.88
C ILE A 34 0.70 -0.57 -8.73
N VAL A 35 1.74 -0.16 -8.01
CA VAL A 35 2.06 1.27 -7.79
C VAL A 35 3.02 1.88 -8.82
N GLY A 36 3.37 1.15 -9.88
CA GLY A 36 4.26 1.65 -10.95
C GLY A 36 5.71 1.91 -10.53
N SER A 37 6.15 1.33 -9.40
CA SER A 37 7.51 1.49 -8.84
C SER A 37 8.49 0.38 -9.23
N TRP A 38 8.03 -0.74 -9.78
CA TRP A 38 8.93 -1.83 -10.18
C TRP A 38 9.85 -1.39 -11.34
N PRO A 39 11.18 -1.63 -11.30
CA PRO A 39 12.16 -1.10 -12.25
C PRO A 39 12.19 -1.90 -13.56
N ARG A 40 11.04 -2.10 -14.22
CA ARG A 40 10.88 -2.95 -15.42
C ARG A 40 11.87 -2.60 -16.52
N ARG A 41 11.91 -1.32 -16.90
CA ARG A 41 12.79 -0.83 -17.97
C ARG A 41 14.26 -1.05 -17.65
N GLU A 42 14.67 -0.80 -16.41
CA GLU A 42 16.07 -0.88 -15.99
C GLU A 42 16.59 -2.33 -15.98
N ILE A 43 15.72 -3.30 -15.67
CA ILE A 43 16.03 -4.74 -15.69
C ILE A 43 15.74 -5.41 -17.05
N GLY A 44 15.30 -4.66 -18.06
CA GLY A 44 15.05 -5.16 -19.42
C GLY A 44 13.69 -5.86 -19.62
N GLU A 45 12.76 -5.72 -18.67
CA GLU A 45 11.39 -6.20 -18.83
C GLU A 45 10.56 -5.26 -19.72
N PRO A 46 9.60 -5.79 -20.50
CA PRO A 46 8.73 -4.97 -21.33
C PRO A 46 7.89 -4.00 -20.47
N GLU A 47 7.98 -2.71 -20.79
CA GLU A 47 7.25 -1.65 -20.11
C GLU A 47 6.58 -0.72 -21.13
N PRO A 48 5.24 -0.74 -21.23
CA PRO A 48 4.52 0.23 -22.06
C PRO A 48 4.70 1.65 -21.48
N ARG A 49 5.45 2.50 -22.19
CA ARG A 49 5.80 3.86 -21.74
C ARG A 49 4.58 4.67 -21.30
N TYR A 50 3.50 4.60 -22.06
CA TYR A 50 2.27 5.34 -21.78
C TYR A 50 1.61 4.91 -20.47
N GLN A 51 1.49 3.60 -20.22
CA GLN A 51 0.89 3.07 -18.99
C GLN A 51 1.69 3.49 -17.76
N THR A 52 3.02 3.41 -17.82
CA THR A 52 3.88 3.81 -16.71
C THR A 52 3.80 5.31 -16.42
N ILE A 53 3.74 6.16 -17.45
CA ILE A 53 3.58 7.61 -17.26
C ILE A 53 2.21 7.92 -16.66
N MET A 54 1.14 7.31 -17.18
CA MET A 54 -0.21 7.49 -16.63
C MET A 54 -0.28 7.09 -15.16
N LEU A 55 0.23 5.91 -14.78
CA LEU A 55 0.21 5.44 -13.39
C LEU A 55 0.98 6.40 -12.46
N LYS A 56 2.15 6.87 -12.88
CA LYS A 56 2.95 7.83 -12.11
C LYS A 56 2.21 9.14 -11.87
N LEU A 57 1.64 9.71 -12.93
CA LEU A 57 0.88 10.95 -12.84
C LEU A 57 -0.38 10.75 -11.99
N PHE A 58 -1.09 9.64 -12.18
CA PHE A 58 -2.28 9.30 -11.42
C PHE A 58 -1.98 9.23 -9.91
N PHE A 59 -1.01 8.42 -9.47
CA PHE A 59 -0.68 8.32 -8.04
C PHE A 59 -0.16 9.64 -7.47
N PHE A 60 0.64 10.38 -8.24
CA PHE A 60 1.11 11.70 -7.81
C PHE A 60 -0.08 12.66 -7.61
N SER A 61 -1.00 12.73 -8.57
CA SER A 61 -2.19 13.57 -8.48
C SER A 61 -3.11 13.16 -7.33
N VAL A 62 -3.36 11.85 -7.14
CA VAL A 62 -4.22 11.34 -6.06
C VAL A 62 -3.66 11.70 -4.69
N VAL A 63 -2.36 11.50 -4.45
CA VAL A 63 -1.75 11.80 -3.15
C VAL A 63 -1.75 13.30 -2.85
N ASN A 64 -1.47 14.14 -3.85
CA ASN A 64 -1.55 15.60 -3.68
C ASN A 64 -2.99 16.08 -3.45
N ALA A 65 -3.95 15.53 -4.19
CA ALA A 65 -5.37 15.85 -4.03
C ALA A 65 -5.89 15.41 -2.66
N ALA A 66 -5.53 14.22 -2.18
CA ALA A 66 -5.91 13.73 -0.86
C ALA A 66 -5.30 14.60 0.26
N LEU A 67 -4.04 15.01 0.13
CA LEU A 67 -3.38 15.88 1.10
C LEU A 67 -4.06 17.25 1.16
N TYR A 68 -4.26 17.88 0.00
CA TYR A 68 -4.93 19.17 -0.09
C TYR A 68 -6.38 19.10 0.39
N GLY A 69 -7.10 18.05 0.01
CA GLY A 69 -8.47 17.80 0.44
C GLY A 69 -8.58 17.65 1.96
N SER A 70 -7.65 16.92 2.58
CA SER A 70 -7.66 16.70 4.04
C SER A 70 -7.37 18.00 4.79
N ILE A 71 -6.38 18.78 4.33
CA ILE A 71 -6.02 20.06 4.95
C ILE A 71 -7.16 21.08 4.79
N SER A 72 -7.72 21.20 3.58
CA SER A 72 -8.82 22.13 3.32
C SER A 72 -10.07 21.77 4.10
N TYR A 73 -10.38 20.48 4.27
CA TYR A 73 -11.50 20.02 5.09
C TYR A 73 -11.37 20.48 6.55
N VAL A 74 -10.21 20.25 7.17
CA VAL A 74 -9.94 20.69 8.56
C VAL A 74 -10.00 22.21 8.68
N TYR A 75 -9.47 22.94 7.70
CA TYR A 75 -9.53 24.41 7.72
C TYR A 75 -10.97 24.93 7.69
N MET A 76 -11.80 24.40 6.78
CA MET A 76 -13.19 24.84 6.60
C MET A 76 -14.12 24.44 7.75
N HIS A 77 -13.91 23.26 8.35
CA HIS A 77 -14.78 22.71 9.40
C HIS A 77 -14.14 22.77 10.80
N SER A 78 -13.13 23.60 10.99
CA SER A 78 -12.37 23.68 12.24
C SER A 78 -13.21 23.97 13.49
N SER A 79 -14.35 24.66 13.34
CA SER A 79 -15.29 24.97 14.42
C SER A 79 -16.32 23.86 14.69
N GLU A 80 -16.47 22.91 13.78
CA GLU A 80 -17.52 21.87 13.81
C GLU A 80 -16.97 20.50 14.23
N LEU A 81 -15.69 20.26 13.98
CA LEU A 81 -15.05 18.98 14.26
C LEU A 81 -14.83 18.76 15.76
N SER A 82 -15.22 17.59 16.24
CA SER A 82 -14.90 17.13 17.59
C SER A 82 -13.40 16.87 17.75
N PHE A 83 -12.92 16.83 18.99
CA PHE A 83 -11.51 16.55 19.29
C PHE A 83 -11.00 15.25 18.66
N LEU A 84 -11.84 14.20 18.65
CA LEU A 84 -11.48 12.91 18.06
C LEU A 84 -11.39 12.98 16.53
N GLU A 85 -12.32 13.70 15.88
CA GLU A 85 -12.30 13.89 14.43
C GLU A 85 -11.10 14.73 13.98
N VAL A 86 -10.78 15.81 14.71
CA VAL A 86 -9.57 16.60 14.44
C VAL A 86 -8.31 15.75 14.60
N GLY A 87 -8.23 14.95 15.67
CA GLY A 87 -7.12 14.04 15.91
C GLY A 87 -6.94 13.02 14.77
N HIS A 88 -8.03 12.38 14.34
CA HIS A 88 -8.03 11.46 13.19
C HIS A 88 -7.56 12.16 11.91
N MET A 89 -8.07 13.35 11.62
CA MET A 89 -7.70 14.11 10.43
C MET A 89 -6.21 14.51 10.43
N TYR A 90 -5.63 14.86 11.58
CA TYR A 90 -4.19 15.10 11.67
C TYR A 90 -3.36 13.84 11.41
N ILE A 91 -3.79 12.68 11.91
CA ILE A 91 -3.12 11.40 11.60
C ILE A 91 -3.17 11.14 10.09
N VAL A 92 -4.35 11.34 9.45
CA VAL A 92 -4.51 11.19 7.99
C VAL A 92 -3.60 12.15 7.22
N ILE A 93 -3.53 13.42 7.61
CA ILE A 93 -2.67 14.42 6.96
C ILE A 93 -1.20 14.02 7.08
N LEU A 94 -0.73 13.63 8.27
CA LEU A 94 0.66 13.23 8.51
C LEU A 94 1.02 11.96 7.75
N MET A 95 0.13 10.96 7.74
CA MET A 95 0.33 9.73 6.97
C MET A 95 0.39 10.01 5.46
N THR A 96 -0.49 10.86 4.94
CA THR A 96 -0.50 11.25 3.52
C THR A 96 0.76 12.05 3.17
N ALA A 97 1.20 12.95 4.05
CA ALA A 97 2.45 13.69 3.87
C ALA A 97 3.68 12.77 3.85
N ASN A 98 3.67 11.64 4.56
CA ASN A 98 4.74 10.63 4.50
C ASN A 98 4.69 9.80 3.20
N VAL A 99 3.53 9.64 2.58
CA VAL A 99 3.38 8.96 1.28
C VAL A 99 3.99 9.78 0.14
N MET A 100 3.92 11.11 0.19
CA MET A 100 4.52 12.02 -0.81
C MET A 100 5.98 11.70 -1.18
N PRO A 101 6.94 11.70 -0.22
CA PRO A 101 8.34 11.38 -0.53
C PRO A 101 8.51 9.94 -1.01
N ARG A 102 7.64 9.01 -0.58
CA ARG A 102 7.65 7.61 -1.08
C ARG A 102 7.26 7.54 -2.54
N VAL A 103 6.19 8.21 -2.95
CA VAL A 103 5.81 8.28 -4.37
C VAL A 103 6.94 8.90 -5.19
N PHE A 104 7.49 10.02 -4.73
CA PHE A 104 8.58 10.70 -5.44
C PHE A 104 9.82 9.80 -5.59
N THR A 105 10.29 9.19 -4.50
CA THR A 105 11.48 8.35 -4.51
C THR A 105 11.28 7.01 -5.24
N LEU A 106 10.18 6.30 -4.99
CA LEU A 106 9.96 4.96 -5.55
C LEU A 106 9.55 5.01 -7.02
N THR A 107 8.70 5.98 -7.41
CA THR A 107 8.12 6.00 -8.76
C THR A 107 8.92 6.88 -9.72
N LEU A 108 9.39 8.05 -9.27
CA LEU A 108 9.97 9.08 -10.13
C LEU A 108 11.51 9.10 -10.13
N SER A 109 12.17 8.68 -9.05
CA SER A 109 13.63 8.71 -8.96
C SER A 109 14.30 7.65 -9.83
N GLN A 110 15.07 8.09 -10.83
CA GLN A 110 15.89 7.19 -11.63
C GLN A 110 16.96 6.50 -10.78
N LYS A 111 17.59 7.24 -9.85
CA LYS A 111 18.62 6.69 -8.94
C LYS A 111 18.11 5.50 -8.14
N TYR A 112 16.87 5.55 -7.68
CA TYR A 112 16.26 4.45 -6.95
C TYR A 112 16.05 3.21 -7.85
N ARG A 113 15.62 3.42 -9.09
CA ARG A 113 15.44 2.33 -10.07
C ARG A 113 16.76 1.70 -10.47
N ASP A 114 17.81 2.50 -10.64
CA ASP A 114 19.15 2.00 -10.95
C ASP A 114 19.72 1.20 -9.78
N LEU A 115 19.50 1.66 -8.53
CA LEU A 115 19.85 0.90 -7.33
C LEU A 115 19.07 -0.42 -7.25
N ALA A 116 17.77 -0.41 -7.56
CA ALA A 116 16.96 -1.63 -7.56
C ALA A 116 17.44 -2.63 -8.63
N LYS A 117 17.83 -2.15 -9.82
CA LYS A 117 18.48 -2.97 -10.84
C LYS A 117 19.78 -3.56 -10.32
N GLU A 118 20.66 -2.74 -9.74
CA GLU A 118 21.94 -3.20 -9.20
C GLU A 118 21.76 -4.22 -8.07
N PHE A 119 20.76 -4.00 -7.22
CA PHE A 119 20.36 -4.95 -6.20
C PHE A 119 20.01 -6.31 -6.80
N LEU A 120 19.09 -6.34 -7.77
CA LEU A 120 18.59 -7.58 -8.38
C LEU A 120 19.60 -8.29 -9.28
N THR A 121 20.63 -7.58 -9.78
CA THR A 121 21.56 -8.12 -10.80
C THR A 121 22.98 -8.34 -10.30
N LYS A 122 23.38 -7.72 -9.18
CA LYS A 122 24.76 -7.78 -8.68
C LYS A 122 24.85 -8.00 -7.18
N ILE A 123 24.12 -7.22 -6.38
CA ILE A 123 24.29 -7.20 -4.91
C ILE A 123 23.55 -8.37 -4.24
N HIS A 124 22.48 -8.89 -4.87
CA HIS A 124 21.66 -9.93 -4.29
C HIS A 124 22.49 -11.14 -3.80
N LEU A 125 22.20 -11.63 -2.59
CA LEU A 125 22.91 -12.74 -1.96
C LEU A 125 22.93 -14.03 -2.80
N PHE A 126 22.02 -14.13 -3.77
CA PHE A 126 21.99 -15.17 -4.79
C PHE A 126 23.33 -15.33 -5.53
N TYR A 127 23.98 -14.22 -5.88
CA TYR A 127 25.24 -14.25 -6.64
C TYR A 127 26.44 -14.70 -5.81
N PHE A 128 26.29 -14.77 -4.48
CA PHE A 128 27.35 -15.12 -3.55
C PHE A 128 27.15 -16.50 -2.91
N LYS A 129 26.05 -17.20 -3.22
CA LYS A 129 25.64 -18.43 -2.53
C LYS A 129 26.65 -19.58 -2.67
N ASP A 130 27.38 -19.64 -3.77
CA ASP A 130 28.29 -20.74 -4.12
C ASP A 130 29.76 -20.49 -3.69
N HIS A 131 30.05 -19.38 -3.01
CA HIS A 131 31.42 -19.06 -2.58
C HIS A 131 31.94 -19.97 -1.44
N SER A 132 31.05 -20.50 -0.60
CA SER A 132 31.42 -21.43 0.47
C SER A 132 30.18 -22.16 1.02
N PRO A 133 30.35 -23.28 1.75
CA PRO A 133 29.25 -23.94 2.45
C PRO A 133 28.54 -23.01 3.45
N TYR A 134 29.30 -22.12 4.11
CA TYR A 134 28.75 -21.11 5.03
C TYR A 134 27.94 -20.04 4.29
N ALA A 135 28.35 -19.64 3.09
CA ALA A 135 27.62 -18.70 2.26
C ALA A 135 26.26 -19.28 1.83
N MET A 136 26.23 -20.56 1.42
CA MET A 136 24.98 -21.26 1.10
C MET A 136 24.04 -21.34 2.30
N LEU A 137 24.58 -21.66 3.49
CA LEU A 137 23.78 -21.74 4.72
C LEU A 137 23.21 -20.36 5.11
N THR A 138 24.00 -19.30 4.97
CA THR A 138 23.55 -17.92 5.21
C THR A 138 22.48 -17.52 4.21
N HIS A 139 22.68 -17.82 2.92
CA HIS A 139 21.72 -17.59 1.86
C HIS A 139 20.37 -18.25 2.16
N LYS A 140 20.36 -19.53 2.55
CA LYS A 140 19.14 -20.25 2.94
C LYS A 140 18.41 -19.57 4.10
N LYS A 141 19.13 -19.17 5.15
CA LYS A 141 18.55 -18.49 6.32
C LYS A 141 17.96 -17.13 5.97
N VAL A 142 18.71 -16.28 5.28
CA VAL A 142 18.26 -14.94 4.88
C VAL A 142 17.06 -15.03 3.94
N HIS A 143 17.08 -15.97 2.98
CA HIS A 143 15.95 -16.21 2.08
C HIS A 143 14.67 -16.55 2.85
N LEU A 144 14.74 -17.45 3.84
CA LEU A 144 13.59 -17.80 4.67
C LEU A 144 13.06 -16.58 5.44
N VAL A 145 13.95 -15.77 6.01
CA VAL A 145 13.56 -14.52 6.69
C VAL A 145 12.88 -13.57 5.72
N CYS A 146 13.43 -13.34 4.52
CA CYS A 146 12.83 -12.49 3.50
C CYS A 146 11.43 -12.97 3.08
N HIS A 147 11.24 -14.29 2.95
CA HIS A 147 9.95 -14.91 2.64
C HIS A 147 8.91 -14.64 3.72
N LEU A 148 9.23 -14.94 4.98
CA LEU A 148 8.33 -14.71 6.11
C LEU A 148 8.01 -13.23 6.31
N VAL A 149 9.01 -12.35 6.22
CA VAL A 149 8.81 -10.90 6.36
C VAL A 149 7.94 -10.34 5.23
N SER A 150 8.17 -10.78 3.99
CA SER A 150 7.37 -10.32 2.85
C SER A 150 5.91 -10.77 2.94
N LEU A 151 5.65 -11.98 3.43
CA LEU A 151 4.29 -12.46 3.72
C LEU A 151 3.64 -11.68 4.86
N CYS A 152 4.38 -11.39 5.93
CA CYS A 152 3.90 -10.59 7.05
C CYS A 152 3.51 -9.17 6.60
N LEU A 153 4.38 -8.50 5.83
CA LEU A 153 4.11 -7.17 5.28
C LEU A 153 2.91 -7.17 4.34
N LEU A 154 2.79 -8.19 3.49
CA LEU A 154 1.63 -8.37 2.61
C LEU A 154 0.34 -8.50 3.43
N PHE A 155 0.34 -9.36 4.45
CA PHE A 155 -0.82 -9.55 5.31
C PHE A 155 -1.19 -8.28 6.08
N GLN A 156 -0.20 -7.57 6.64
CA GLN A 156 -0.41 -6.31 7.33
C GLN A 156 -1.01 -5.26 6.39
N MET A 157 -0.53 -5.17 5.15
CA MET A 157 -1.05 -4.24 4.16
C MET A 157 -2.51 -4.57 3.78
N LEU A 158 -2.82 -5.83 3.46
CA LEU A 158 -4.18 -6.26 3.11
C LEU A 158 -5.16 -6.04 4.27
N THR A 159 -4.71 -6.35 5.49
CA THR A 159 -5.50 -6.13 6.71
C THR A 159 -5.74 -4.64 6.93
N GLY A 160 -4.70 -3.81 6.81
CA GLY A 160 -4.81 -2.35 6.95
C GLY A 160 -5.78 -1.74 5.93
N LEU A 161 -5.65 -2.10 4.64
CA LEU A 161 -6.55 -1.64 3.58
C LEU A 161 -8.01 -2.04 3.87
N SER A 162 -8.23 -3.28 4.32
CA SER A 162 -9.58 -3.77 4.60
C SER A 162 -10.18 -3.06 5.82
N LEU A 163 -9.43 -2.97 6.91
CA LEU A 163 -9.89 -2.38 8.16
C LEU A 163 -10.13 -0.86 8.05
N PHE A 164 -9.42 -0.18 7.17
CA PHE A 164 -9.57 1.26 6.97
C PHE A 164 -11.02 1.66 6.65
N ASN A 165 -11.70 0.90 5.79
CA ASN A 165 -13.11 1.12 5.47
C ASN A 165 -14.06 0.26 6.32
N LEU A 166 -13.67 -0.96 6.70
CA LEU A 166 -14.56 -1.85 7.46
C LEU A 166 -14.83 -1.36 8.88
N ILE A 167 -13.88 -0.71 9.55
CA ILE A 167 -14.08 -0.18 10.90
C ILE A 167 -15.20 0.88 10.92
N PRO A 168 -15.14 1.97 10.14
CA PRO A 168 -16.22 2.95 10.13
C PRO A 168 -17.55 2.37 9.65
N MET A 169 -17.54 1.42 8.70
CA MET A 169 -18.75 0.70 8.30
C MET A 169 -19.37 -0.09 9.46
N TYR A 170 -18.54 -0.79 10.25
CA TYR A 170 -18.99 -1.51 11.43
C TYR A 170 -19.50 -0.57 12.53
N THR A 171 -18.84 0.56 12.76
CA THR A 171 -19.33 1.57 13.73
C THR A 171 -20.69 2.12 13.31
N ASN A 172 -20.87 2.42 12.02
CA ASN A 172 -22.16 2.88 11.49
C ASN A 172 -23.26 1.81 11.62
N TYR A 173 -22.93 0.54 11.33
CA TYR A 173 -23.85 -0.58 11.49
C TYR A 173 -24.26 -0.79 12.96
N SER A 174 -23.28 -0.89 13.86
CA SER A 174 -23.52 -1.12 15.29
C SER A 174 -24.25 0.04 15.96
N SER A 175 -24.06 1.27 15.47
CA SER A 175 -24.78 2.46 15.93
C SER A 175 -26.19 2.60 15.31
N GLY A 176 -26.63 1.65 14.48
CA GLY A 176 -27.95 1.67 13.85
C GLY A 176 -28.13 2.70 12.74
N ARG A 177 -27.05 3.33 12.23
CA ARG A 177 -27.12 4.43 11.26
C ARG A 177 -27.60 3.99 9.87
N TYR A 178 -27.56 2.70 9.55
CA TYR A 178 -28.11 2.15 8.31
C TYR A 178 -29.62 1.86 8.38
N ALA A 179 -30.26 1.93 9.56
CA ALA A 179 -31.70 1.75 9.67
C ALA A 179 -32.47 2.97 9.12
N SER A 180 -33.73 2.78 8.72
CA SER A 180 -34.58 3.88 8.26
C SER A 180 -34.71 4.94 9.37
N GLY A 181 -34.30 6.17 9.06
CA GLY A 181 -34.27 7.28 10.02
C GLY A 181 -33.02 7.33 10.94
N GLY A 182 -32.06 6.42 10.81
CA GLY A 182 -30.88 6.33 11.68
C GLY A 182 -29.95 7.56 11.64
N THR A 183 -30.00 8.36 10.58
CA THR A 183 -29.22 9.58 10.41
C THR A 183 -29.98 10.87 10.75
N GLN A 184 -31.21 10.80 11.30
CA GLN A 184 -31.99 12.00 11.61
C GLN A 184 -31.33 12.94 12.63
N ASN A 185 -30.54 12.38 13.56
CA ASN A 185 -29.78 13.14 14.57
C ASN A 185 -28.29 12.77 14.59
N SER A 186 -27.80 12.05 13.58
CA SER A 186 -26.40 11.58 13.53
C SER A 186 -25.90 11.49 12.09
N THR A 187 -24.59 11.56 11.92
CA THR A 187 -23.93 11.45 10.62
C THR A 187 -23.21 10.11 10.47
N PHE A 188 -23.03 9.66 9.23
CA PHE A 188 -22.18 8.52 8.91
C PHE A 188 -20.71 8.85 9.21
N GLU A 189 -20.06 7.96 9.94
CA GLU A 189 -18.61 7.98 10.12
C GLU A 189 -17.93 7.49 8.85
N GLN A 190 -16.92 8.24 8.40
CA GLN A 190 -16.15 7.95 7.20
C GLN A 190 -14.70 7.65 7.56
N SER A 191 -14.02 6.88 6.70
CA SER A 191 -12.58 6.61 6.83
C SER A 191 -11.75 7.85 6.51
N LEU A 192 -12.19 8.63 5.51
CA LEU A 192 -11.66 9.95 5.15
C LEU A 192 -12.77 10.98 5.12
N TYR A 193 -12.51 12.18 5.65
CA TYR A 193 -13.45 13.28 5.56
C TYR A 193 -12.98 14.28 4.50
N PHE A 194 -13.80 14.46 3.46
CA PHE A 194 -13.57 15.45 2.40
C PHE A 194 -14.84 16.26 2.14
N SER A 195 -14.66 17.47 1.60
CA SER A 195 -15.78 18.31 1.15
C SER A 195 -16.23 17.85 -0.24
N TYR A 196 -17.22 16.97 -0.28
CA TYR A 196 -17.81 16.48 -1.52
C TYR A 196 -18.90 17.44 -2.04
N PRO A 197 -19.14 17.51 -3.37
CA PRO A 197 -20.24 18.28 -3.94
C PRO A 197 -21.63 17.63 -3.71
N PHE A 198 -21.67 16.51 -2.99
CA PHE A 198 -22.88 15.77 -2.63
C PHE A 198 -22.83 15.42 -1.14
N ASN A 199 -24.00 15.17 -0.55
CA ASN A 199 -24.12 14.88 0.87
C ASN A 199 -23.63 13.45 1.17
N THR A 200 -22.50 13.33 1.87
CA THR A 200 -21.94 12.03 2.27
C THR A 200 -22.19 11.70 3.74
N SER A 201 -22.62 12.69 4.52
CA SER A 201 -22.79 12.58 5.97
C SER A 201 -24.15 12.00 6.36
N THR A 202 -25.20 12.20 5.56
CA THR A 202 -26.56 11.79 5.93
C THR A 202 -27.27 10.96 4.86
N ASP A 203 -26.87 11.08 3.59
CA ASP A 203 -27.38 10.26 2.50
C ASP A 203 -26.55 8.98 2.35
N PHE A 204 -27.25 7.85 2.28
CA PHE A 204 -26.62 6.54 2.17
C PHE A 204 -25.94 6.34 0.82
N ASN A 205 -26.53 6.84 -0.28
CA ASN A 205 -25.91 6.71 -1.61
C ASN A 205 -24.61 7.51 -1.69
N GLY A 206 -24.62 8.75 -1.20
CA GLY A 206 -23.41 9.57 -1.07
C GLY A 206 -22.33 8.91 -0.20
N TYR A 207 -22.73 8.29 0.92
CA TYR A 207 -21.83 7.53 1.78
C TYR A 207 -21.17 6.34 1.06
N VAL A 208 -21.96 5.52 0.34
CA VAL A 208 -21.43 4.37 -0.41
C VAL A 208 -20.44 4.81 -1.49
N VAL A 209 -20.74 5.89 -2.21
CA VAL A 209 -19.83 6.46 -3.19
C VAL A 209 -18.52 6.91 -2.54
N ALA A 210 -18.59 7.56 -1.37
CA ALA A 210 -17.41 7.97 -0.63
C ALA A 210 -16.55 6.75 -0.22
N CYS A 211 -17.15 5.69 0.32
CA CYS A 211 -16.44 4.45 0.70
C CYS A 211 -15.78 3.70 -0.47
N ILE A 212 -16.30 3.85 -1.71
CA ILE A 212 -15.67 3.26 -2.91
C ILE A 212 -14.47 4.10 -3.37
N ILE A 213 -14.53 5.41 -3.17
CA ILE A 213 -13.46 6.35 -3.55
C ILE A 213 -12.31 6.33 -2.53
N HIS A 214 -12.62 6.09 -1.25
CA HIS A 214 -11.66 5.98 -0.14
C HIS A 214 -10.93 4.63 -0.12
#